data_AF-A0A161MBW5-F1
#
_entry.id   AF-A0A161MBW5-F1
#
_cell.length_a   1.000
_cell.length_b   1.000
_cell.length_c   1.000
_cell.angle_alpha   90.00
_cell.angle_beta   90.00
_cell.angle_gamma   90.00
#
_symmetry.space_group_name_H-M   'P 1'
#
loop_
_entity.id
_entity.type
_entity.pdbx_description
1 polymer ?
#
loop_
_entity_poly.entity_id
_entity_poly.type
_entity_poly.pdbx_seq_one_letter_code
_entity_poly.pdbx_strand_id
1 'polypeptide(L)'
;SERSTNCNSLECTEFATLSCVKINIITHGYDTICRTSLVIQVNEKSLKCVCRDGRVMHMSYEGQELRDLIFCQIYQHQISAVQALARCMGWQYLANSSHLGLGTVEPLGNASSCILASPMGDRLIAVRCEPQGGCQVSIAHSPRKDFFND
;
A
#
# COMPACT_ATOMS: atom_id res chain seq x y z
N SER A 1 -1.55 4.75 24.00
CA SER A 1 -0.86 5.14 22.75
C SER A 1 -1.78 4.79 21.59
N GLU A 2 -2.82 5.60 21.40
CA GLU A 2 -3.84 5.41 20.36
C GLU A 2 -3.25 5.69 18.97
N ARG A 3 -3.29 4.71 18.06
CA ARG A 3 -3.06 4.94 16.63
C ARG A 3 -4.39 5.35 16.01
N SER A 4 -4.52 6.65 15.75
CA SER A 4 -5.63 7.24 15.03
C SER A 4 -5.51 6.97 13.52
N THR A 5 -6.13 5.88 13.04
CA THR A 5 -6.46 5.69 11.62
C THR A 5 -7.71 6.50 11.28
N ASN A 6 -7.55 7.78 10.99
CA ASN A 6 -8.63 8.61 10.46
C ASN A 6 -8.69 8.51 8.92
N CYS A 7 -9.66 7.74 8.41
CA CYS A 7 -10.07 7.77 7.01
C CYS A 7 -11.40 8.52 6.91
N ASN A 8 -11.42 9.78 6.46
CA ASN A 8 -12.67 10.49 6.17
C ASN A 8 -12.51 11.44 4.96
N SER A 9 -12.92 10.97 3.79
CA SER A 9 -13.60 11.78 2.76
C SER A 9 -14.34 10.83 1.81
N LEU A 10 -15.61 10.57 2.10
CA LEU A 10 -16.55 9.83 1.26
C LEU A 10 -17.34 10.86 0.45
N GLU A 11 -17.03 11.01 -0.83
CA GLU A 11 -17.87 11.74 -1.78
C GLU A 11 -18.65 10.71 -2.62
N CYS A 12 -19.96 10.66 -2.40
CA CYS A 12 -20.89 9.89 -3.22
C CYS A 12 -21.36 10.77 -4.38
N THR A 13 -20.90 10.52 -5.60
CA THR A 13 -21.42 11.16 -6.81
C THR A 13 -22.42 10.22 -7.48
N GLU A 14 -23.70 10.59 -7.48
CA GLU A 14 -24.76 9.84 -8.17
C GLU A 14 -24.60 9.97 -9.69
N PHE A 15 -24.37 8.84 -10.37
CA PHE A 15 -24.62 8.72 -11.80
C PHE A 15 -25.74 7.69 -11.97
N ALA A 16 -26.81 8.09 -12.68
CA ALA A 16 -28.08 7.38 -12.77
C ALA A 16 -27.92 5.85 -12.91
N THR A 17 -28.58 5.11 -12.01
CA THR A 17 -28.68 3.63 -11.87
C THR A 17 -27.55 2.86 -11.18
N LEU A 18 -26.41 3.47 -10.86
CA LEU A 18 -25.33 2.81 -10.11
C LEU A 18 -24.93 3.65 -8.88
N SER A 19 -25.11 3.09 -7.69
CA SER A 19 -24.52 3.67 -6.48
C SER A 19 -23.02 3.41 -6.52
N CYS A 20 -22.22 4.46 -6.70
CA CYS A 20 -20.77 4.37 -6.71
C CYS A 20 -20.16 5.23 -5.61
N VAL A 21 -19.08 4.72 -5.02
CA VAL A 21 -18.35 5.39 -3.95
C VAL A 21 -16.90 5.44 -4.34
N LYS A 22 -16.31 6.65 -4.32
CA LYS A 22 -14.88 6.84 -4.50
C LYS A 22 -14.22 6.91 -3.13
N ILE A 23 -13.27 6.02 -2.89
CA ILE A 23 -12.48 6.01 -1.66
C ILE A 23 -11.08 6.52 -1.99
N ASN A 24 -10.59 7.43 -1.17
CA ASN A 24 -9.23 7.96 -1.24
C ASN A 24 -8.49 7.63 0.05
N ILE A 25 -7.42 6.86 -0.07
CA ILE A 25 -6.48 6.58 1.00
C ILE A 25 -5.32 7.57 0.85
N ILE A 26 -5.09 8.33 1.91
CA ILE A 26 -4.06 9.37 1.97
C ILE A 26 -3.21 9.18 3.22
N THR A 27 -1.93 9.52 3.11
CA THR A 27 -1.05 9.64 4.28
C THR A 27 -1.08 11.08 4.76
N HIS A 28 -1.39 11.28 6.04
CA HIS A 28 -1.52 12.62 6.63
C HIS A 28 -0.23 13.44 6.45
N GLY A 29 -0.35 14.66 5.93
CA GLY A 29 0.78 15.56 5.64
C GLY A 29 1.55 15.24 4.35
N TYR A 30 1.15 14.21 3.60
CA TYR A 30 1.79 13.78 2.35
C TYR A 30 0.78 13.51 1.22
N ASP A 31 -0.39 14.13 1.29
CA ASP A 31 -1.49 13.99 0.33
C ASP A 31 -1.11 14.34 -1.12
N THR A 32 -0.17 15.28 -1.31
CA THR A 32 0.38 15.63 -2.62
C THR A 32 1.38 14.60 -3.16
N ILE A 33 2.04 13.85 -2.28
CA ILE A 33 3.10 12.90 -2.62
C ILE A 33 2.52 11.52 -2.91
N CYS A 34 1.56 11.06 -2.11
CA CYS A 34 0.98 9.74 -2.24
C CYS A 34 -0.54 9.75 -1.98
N ARG A 35 -1.29 9.26 -2.97
CA ARG A 35 -2.74 9.06 -2.90
C ARG A 35 -3.12 7.77 -3.60
N THR A 36 -3.82 6.89 -2.92
CA THR A 36 -4.41 5.69 -3.53
C THR A 36 -5.91 5.92 -3.65
N SER A 37 -6.46 5.75 -4.84
CA SER A 37 -7.90 5.90 -5.10
C SER A 37 -8.47 4.59 -5.61
N LEU A 38 -9.67 4.25 -5.15
CA LEU A 38 -10.46 3.17 -5.71
C LEU A 38 -11.92 3.61 -5.84
N VAL A 39 -12.64 3.03 -6.79
CA VAL A 39 -14.07 3.26 -7.00
C VAL A 39 -14.79 1.95 -6.80
N ILE A 40 -15.73 1.93 -5.87
CA ILE A 40 -16.62 0.79 -5.65
C ILE A 40 -17.95 1.10 -6.34
N GLN A 41 -18.35 0.23 -7.25
CA GLN A 41 -19.65 0.24 -7.91
C GLN A 41 -20.51 -0.83 -7.25
N VAL A 42 -21.64 -0.42 -6.68
CA VAL A 42 -22.61 -1.30 -6.05
C VAL A 42 -23.63 -1.73 -7.09
N ASN A 43 -23.65 -3.02 -7.42
CA ASN A 43 -24.67 -3.64 -8.25
C ASN A 43 -25.68 -4.39 -7.37
N GLU A 44 -26.78 -4.89 -7.95
CA GLU A 44 -27.86 -5.57 -7.19
C GLU A 44 -27.39 -6.74 -6.32
N LYS A 45 -26.38 -7.49 -6.76
CA LYS A 45 -25.88 -8.70 -6.04
C LYS A 45 -24.35 -8.80 -6.00
N SER A 46 -23.64 -7.75 -6.41
CA SER A 46 -22.18 -7.78 -6.49
C SER A 46 -21.59 -6.40 -6.30
N LEU A 47 -20.34 -6.38 -5.86
CA LEU A 47 -19.52 -5.19 -5.80
C LEU A 47 -18.47 -5.27 -6.90
N LYS A 48 -18.24 -4.15 -7.60
CA LYS A 48 -17.15 -4.03 -8.54
C LYS A 48 -16.21 -2.93 -8.07
N CYS A 49 -14.98 -3.29 -7.72
CA CYS A 49 -13.94 -2.34 -7.37
C CYS A 49 -13.07 -2.05 -8.59
N VAL A 50 -12.80 -0.77 -8.84
CA VAL A 50 -11.84 -0.29 -9.84
C VAL A 50 -10.74 0.46 -9.10
N CYS A 51 -9.54 -0.11 -9.09
CA CYS A 51 -8.36 0.47 -8.45
C CYS A 51 -7.70 1.52 -9.37
N ARG A 52 -6.92 2.44 -8.80
CA ARG A 52 -6.18 3.47 -9.56
C ARG A 52 -5.22 2.89 -10.59
N ASP A 53 -4.69 1.71 -10.36
CA ASP A 53 -3.79 0.99 -11.27
C ASP A 53 -4.53 0.30 -12.43
N GLY A 54 -5.85 0.47 -12.53
CA GLY A 54 -6.70 -0.13 -13.56
C GLY A 54 -7.15 -1.56 -13.23
N ARG A 55 -6.73 -2.15 -12.11
CA ARG A 55 -7.23 -3.46 -11.68
C ARG A 55 -8.72 -3.36 -11.37
N VAL A 56 -9.49 -4.30 -11.93
CA VAL A 56 -10.92 -4.44 -11.66
C VAL A 56 -11.13 -5.73 -10.90
N MET A 57 -11.80 -5.63 -9.75
CA MET A 57 -12.12 -6.77 -8.88
C MET A 57 -13.63 -6.89 -8.77
N HIS A 58 -14.15 -8.08 -9.05
CA HIS A 58 -15.54 -8.43 -8.86
C HIS A 58 -15.66 -9.24 -7.57
N MET A 59 -16.55 -8.82 -6.69
CA MET A 59 -16.71 -9.32 -5.33
C MET A 59 -18.18 -9.55 -5.03
N SER A 60 -18.44 -10.45 -4.10
CA SER A 60 -19.76 -10.71 -3.53
C SER A 60 -20.23 -9.49 -2.73
N TYR A 61 -21.53 -9.40 -2.38
CA TYR A 61 -22.04 -8.36 -1.48
C TYR A 61 -21.70 -8.62 0.00
N GLU A 62 -20.64 -9.39 0.26
CA GLU A 62 -20.24 -9.74 1.61
C GLU A 62 -19.37 -8.64 2.22
N GLY A 63 -19.75 -8.16 3.41
CA GLY A 63 -19.02 -7.09 4.09
C GLY A 63 -17.56 -7.46 4.42
N GLN A 64 -17.27 -8.75 4.53
CA GLN A 64 -15.92 -9.26 4.79
C GLN A 64 -14.99 -9.05 3.58
N GLU A 65 -15.41 -9.42 2.36
CA GLU A 65 -14.61 -9.22 1.14
C GLU A 65 -14.26 -7.75 0.92
N LEU A 66 -15.24 -6.86 1.13
CA LEU A 66 -15.02 -5.42 1.03
C LEU A 66 -14.01 -4.94 2.09
N ARG A 67 -14.12 -5.42 3.33
CA ARG A 67 -13.19 -5.06 4.41
C ARG A 67 -11.77 -5.50 4.09
N ASP A 68 -11.59 -6.73 3.62
CA ASP A 68 -10.28 -7.29 3.28
C ASP A 68 -9.66 -6.55 2.10
N LEU A 69 -10.46 -6.15 1.10
CA LEU A 69 -10.01 -5.28 0.02
C LEU A 69 -9.50 -3.93 0.57
N ILE A 70 -10.28 -3.26 1.42
CA ILE A 70 -9.88 -1.95 1.98
C ILE A 70 -8.60 -2.07 2.79
N PHE A 71 -8.46 -3.09 3.63
CA PHE A 71 -7.21 -3.33 4.35
C PHE A 71 -6.05 -3.55 3.40
N CYS A 72 -6.20 -4.43 2.41
CA CYS A 72 -5.19 -4.69 1.40
C CYS A 72 -4.72 -3.37 0.71
N GLN A 73 -5.66 -2.49 0.36
CA GLN A 73 -5.34 -1.18 -0.24
C GLN A 73 -4.63 -0.23 0.74
N ILE A 74 -4.99 -0.24 2.03
CA ILE A 74 -4.30 0.55 3.06
C ILE A 74 -2.84 0.11 3.21
N TYR A 75 -2.58 -1.19 3.32
CA TYR A 75 -1.22 -1.70 3.53
C TYR A 75 -0.33 -1.53 2.30
N GLN A 76 -0.90 -1.69 1.09
CA GLN A 76 -0.20 -1.34 -0.16
C GLN A 76 0.09 0.17 -0.24
N HIS A 77 -0.82 1.03 0.24
CA HIS A 77 -0.62 2.47 0.28
C HIS A 77 0.58 2.85 1.16
N GLN A 78 0.76 2.21 2.32
CA GLN A 78 1.90 2.49 3.21
C GLN A 78 3.25 2.27 2.51
N ILE A 79 3.41 1.15 1.80
CA ILE A 79 4.63 0.88 1.02
C ILE A 79 4.81 1.88 -0.12
N SER A 80 3.72 2.22 -0.82
CA SER A 80 3.75 3.22 -1.89
C SER A 80 4.14 4.62 -1.39
N ALA A 81 3.69 4.99 -0.20
CA ALA A 81 4.04 6.24 0.46
C ALA A 81 5.53 6.27 0.83
N VAL A 82 6.06 5.18 1.41
CA VAL A 82 7.49 5.04 1.71
C VAL A 82 8.34 5.18 0.45
N GLN A 83 7.95 4.55 -0.66
CA GLN A 83 8.66 4.67 -1.93
C GLN A 83 8.64 6.09 -2.48
N ALA A 84 7.49 6.77 -2.39
CA ALA A 84 7.37 8.14 -2.86
C ALA A 84 8.25 9.09 -2.04
N LEU A 85 8.26 8.95 -0.71
CA LEU A 85 9.15 9.68 0.18
C LEU A 85 10.63 9.37 -0.09
N ALA A 86 10.97 8.10 -0.26
CA ALA A 86 12.32 7.67 -0.57
C ALA A 86 12.86 8.36 -1.83
N ARG A 87 12.06 8.44 -2.90
CA ARG A 87 12.42 9.16 -4.12
C ARG A 87 12.65 10.65 -3.87
N CYS A 88 11.81 11.30 -3.08
CA CYS A 88 12.00 12.70 -2.71
C CYS A 88 13.30 12.93 -1.92
N MET A 89 13.75 11.94 -1.15
CA MET A 89 14.97 11.98 -0.34
C MET A 89 16.22 11.48 -1.09
N GLY A 90 16.12 11.19 -2.38
CA GLY A 90 17.24 10.70 -3.20
C GLY A 90 17.60 9.22 -2.99
N TRP A 91 16.81 8.48 -2.22
CA TRP A 91 17.00 7.04 -2.04
C TRP A 91 16.59 6.30 -3.32
N GLN A 92 17.35 5.27 -3.66
CA GLN A 92 17.07 4.45 -4.83
C GLN A 92 16.11 3.33 -4.47
N TYR A 93 15.05 3.21 -5.25
CA TYR A 93 14.13 2.09 -5.15
C TYR A 93 14.73 0.87 -5.86
N LEU A 94 14.85 -0.26 -5.15
CA LEU A 94 15.42 -1.49 -5.69
C LEU A 94 14.36 -2.54 -6.06
N ALA A 95 13.40 -2.77 -5.16
CA ALA A 95 12.38 -3.81 -5.35
C ALA A 95 11.10 -3.49 -4.57
N ASN A 96 9.96 -4.00 -5.05
CA ASN A 96 8.65 -3.95 -4.42
C ASN A 96 7.96 -5.29 -4.62
N SER A 97 7.23 -5.73 -3.61
CA SER A 97 6.20 -6.74 -3.77
C SER A 97 4.92 -6.26 -3.12
N SER A 98 3.83 -6.20 -3.88
CA SER A 98 2.49 -5.88 -3.35
C SER A 98 1.76 -7.12 -2.82
N HIS A 99 2.32 -8.31 -3.09
CA HIS A 99 1.75 -9.61 -2.75
C HIS A 99 2.86 -10.56 -2.34
N LEU A 100 3.35 -10.43 -1.09
CA LEU A 100 4.36 -11.34 -0.56
C LEU A 100 3.77 -12.74 -0.35
N GLY A 101 4.23 -13.71 -1.14
CA GLY A 101 3.94 -15.13 -0.94
C GLY A 101 4.90 -15.83 0.04
N LEU A 102 5.61 -15.06 0.88
CA LEU A 102 6.64 -15.58 1.79
C LEU A 102 6.21 -15.35 3.25
N GLY A 103 6.04 -16.43 4.00
CA GLY A 103 5.61 -16.42 5.39
C GLY A 103 4.25 -17.11 5.59
N THR A 104 3.64 -16.89 6.75
CA THR A 104 2.28 -17.35 7.03
C THR A 104 1.28 -16.66 6.11
N VAL A 105 0.26 -17.39 5.66
CA VAL A 105 -0.83 -16.80 4.88
C VAL A 105 -1.57 -15.81 5.77
N GLU A 106 -1.58 -14.54 5.37
CA GLU A 106 -2.28 -13.48 6.08
C GLU A 106 -3.79 -13.60 5.86
N PRO A 107 -4.61 -13.68 6.93
CA PRO A 107 -6.04 -13.93 6.79
C PRO A 107 -6.85 -12.68 6.39
N LEU A 108 -6.27 -11.48 6.48
CA LEU A 108 -6.97 -10.19 6.30
C LEU A 108 -6.48 -9.38 5.08
N GLY A 109 -5.54 -9.92 4.29
CA GLY A 109 -5.02 -9.23 3.11
C GLY A 109 -3.57 -9.60 2.80
N ASN A 110 -3.01 -9.01 1.75
CA ASN A 110 -1.65 -9.34 1.32
C ASN A 110 -0.61 -8.46 2.03
N ALA A 111 0.47 -9.08 2.50
CA ALA A 111 1.66 -8.35 2.93
C ALA A 111 2.35 -7.69 1.72
N SER A 112 2.86 -6.49 1.92
CA SER A 112 3.61 -5.73 0.92
C SER A 112 5.01 -5.37 1.45
N SER A 113 6.01 -5.28 0.59
CA SER A 113 7.35 -4.82 0.96
C SER A 113 8.03 -4.00 -0.12
N CYS A 114 9.02 -3.22 0.29
CA CYS A 114 9.97 -2.62 -0.61
C CYS A 114 11.39 -2.63 -0.05
N ILE A 115 12.37 -2.61 -0.96
CA ILE A 115 13.79 -2.45 -0.63
C ILE A 115 14.28 -1.15 -1.26
N LEU A 116 14.99 -0.37 -0.47
CA LEU A 116 15.56 0.93 -0.83
C LEU A 116 17.07 0.89 -0.57
N ALA A 117 17.84 1.56 -1.42
CA ALA A 117 19.26 1.82 -1.20
C ALA A 117 19.50 3.30 -0.90
N SER A 118 20.47 3.56 -0.02
CA SER A 118 20.90 4.92 0.26
C SER A 118 21.50 5.56 -1.00
N PRO A 119 21.44 6.89 -1.13
CA PRO A 119 22.09 7.61 -2.23
C PRO A 119 23.61 7.32 -2.34
N MET A 120 24.24 7.01 -1.20
CA MET A 120 25.67 6.67 -1.12
C MET A 120 25.95 5.19 -1.39
N GLY A 121 24.92 4.35 -1.49
CA GLY A 121 25.04 2.91 -1.70
C GLY A 121 25.61 2.14 -0.50
N ASP A 122 25.71 2.76 0.68
CA ASP A 122 26.30 2.20 1.91
C ASP A 122 25.27 1.47 2.81
N ARG A 123 23.98 1.69 2.55
CA ARG A 123 22.86 1.19 3.35
C ARG A 123 21.73 0.71 2.48
N LEU A 124 21.08 -0.35 2.95
CA LEU A 124 19.83 -0.88 2.41
C LEU A 124 18.77 -0.81 3.51
N ILE A 125 17.58 -0.34 3.15
CA ILE A 125 16.39 -0.40 4.01
C ILE A 125 15.40 -1.35 3.35
N ALA A 126 14.99 -2.38 4.07
CA ALA A 126 13.84 -3.21 3.72
C ALA A 126 12.66 -2.83 4.61
N VAL A 127 11.54 -2.48 3.99
CA VAL A 127 10.28 -2.20 4.70
C VAL A 127 9.28 -3.28 4.32
N ARG A 128 8.64 -3.88 5.32
CA ARG A 128 7.53 -4.82 5.17
C ARG A 128 6.32 -4.26 5.91
N CYS A 129 5.15 -4.33 5.30
CA CYS A 129 3.91 -3.88 5.88
C CYS A 129 2.83 -4.95 5.66
N GLU A 130 2.23 -5.42 6.76
CA GLU A 130 1.23 -6.48 6.72
C GLU A 130 0.07 -6.22 7.70
N PRO A 131 -1.13 -6.76 7.40
CA PRO A 131 -2.32 -6.49 8.20
C PRO A 131 -2.23 -6.80 9.69
N GLN A 132 -1.60 -7.92 10.06
CA GLN A 132 -1.51 -8.34 11.46
C GLN A 132 -0.20 -7.91 12.13
N GLY A 133 0.92 -8.11 11.46
CA GLY A 133 2.26 -7.79 11.97
C GLY A 133 2.65 -6.31 11.87
N GLY A 134 1.83 -5.49 11.21
CA GLY A 134 2.05 -4.05 11.08
C GLY A 134 3.23 -3.73 10.16
N CYS A 135 4.00 -2.69 10.51
CA CYS A 135 5.16 -2.26 9.73
C CYS A 135 6.46 -2.73 10.41
N GLN A 136 7.32 -3.38 9.64
CA GLN A 136 8.64 -3.85 10.03
C GLN A 136 9.69 -3.19 9.13
N VAL A 137 10.78 -2.71 9.74
CA VAL A 137 11.87 -2.04 9.03
C VAL A 137 13.17 -2.72 9.42
N SER A 138 13.91 -3.18 8.42
CA SER A 138 15.22 -3.79 8.58
C SER A 138 16.25 -2.96 7.85
N ILE A 139 17.40 -2.72 8.48
CA ILE A 139 18.50 -1.94 7.92
C ILE A 139 19.69 -2.88 7.76
N ALA A 140 20.27 -2.90 6.57
CA ALA A 140 21.51 -3.60 6.29
C ALA A 140 22.58 -2.61 5.80
N HIS A 141 23.83 -2.91 6.12
CA HIS A 141 24.98 -2.21 5.57
C HIS A 141 25.45 -2.96 4.32
N SER A 142 25.73 -2.22 3.25
CA SER A 142 26.47 -2.81 2.14
C SER A 142 27.97 -2.82 2.50
N PRO A 143 28.74 -3.85 2.08
CA PRO A 143 30.19 -3.78 2.19
C PRO A 143 30.69 -2.55 1.43
N ARG A 144 31.55 -1.74 2.04
CA ARG A 144 32.24 -0.64 1.33
C ARG A 144 32.93 -1.21 0.09
N LYS A 145 32.97 -0.43 -1.00
CA LYS A 145 33.72 -0.78 -2.22
C LYS A 145 35.20 -1.09 -1.96
N ASP A 146 35.73 -0.67 -0.82
CA ASP A 146 37.13 -0.90 -0.41
C ASP A 146 37.40 -2.36 0.05
N PHE A 147 36.39 -3.23 0.12
CA PHE A 147 36.55 -4.62 0.58
C PHE A 147 37.24 -5.56 -0.44
N PHE A 148 37.41 -5.13 -1.70
CA PHE A 148 37.97 -5.97 -2.78
C PHE A 148 39.43 -5.65 -3.12
N ASN A 149 40.12 -4.83 -2.33
CA ASN A 149 41.55 -4.59 -2.44
C ASN A 149 42.27 -5.10 -1.18
N ASP A 150 42.49 -6.42 -1.10
CA ASP A 150 43.59 -7.04 -0.35
C ASP A 150 43.96 -8.37 -1.02
#